data_AF-A0A1J5R005-F1
#
_entry.id   AF-A0A1J5R005-F1
#
_cell.length_a   1.000
_cell.length_b   1.000
_cell.length_c   1.000
_cell.angle_alpha   90.00
_cell.angle_beta   90.00
_cell.angle_gamma   90.00
#
_symmetry.space_group_name_H-M   'P 1'
#
loop_
_entity.id
_entity.type
_entity.pdbx_description
1 polymer ?
#
loop_
_entity_poly.entity_id
_entity_poly.type
_entity_poly.pdbx_seq_one_letter_code
_entity_poly.pdbx_strand_id
1 'polypeptide(L)'
;MRVVARPDGGSEESLELVIDAGRRMPGRGAWLHPDPQCLELALRRKAFPRALRCARPLGENALRRELLQHVGKIDSAGSVPGAARPSDADMGSGLEADGCPMSTQQ
;
A
#
# COMPACT_ATOMS: atom_id res chain seq x y z
N MET A 1 8.40 4.70 1.82
CA MET A 1 8.25 6.13 2.19
C MET A 1 7.14 6.28 3.23
N ARG A 2 7.30 7.18 4.20
CA ARG A 2 6.27 7.48 5.22
C ARG A 2 5.44 8.67 4.74
N VAL A 3 4.12 8.57 4.83
CA VAL A 3 3.15 9.61 4.48
C VAL A 3 2.43 10.02 5.76
N VAL A 4 2.24 11.32 5.97
CA VAL A 4 1.51 11.87 7.12
C VAL A 4 0.45 12.86 6.64
N ALA A 5 -0.56 13.11 7.48
CA ALA A 5 -1.54 14.17 7.22
C ALA A 5 -1.18 15.42 8.02
N ARG A 6 -1.20 16.58 7.36
CA ARG A 6 -0.99 17.90 7.94
C ARG A 6 -2.24 18.77 7.71
N PRO A 7 -2.63 19.67 8.62
CA PRO A 7 -3.65 20.68 8.30
C PRO A 7 -3.25 21.50 7.07
N ASP A 8 -4.15 21.56 6.09
CA ASP A 8 -4.04 22.46 4.96
C ASP A 8 -4.36 23.87 5.44
N GLY A 9 -3.45 24.82 5.22
CA GLY A 9 -3.62 26.20 5.70
C GLY A 9 -4.82 26.95 5.09
N GLY A 10 -5.51 26.35 4.10
CA GLY A 10 -6.68 26.91 3.45
C GLY A 10 -8.01 26.54 4.12
N SER A 11 -8.08 25.52 4.99
CA SER A 11 -9.30 25.20 5.75
C SER A 11 -8.97 24.39 7.02
N GLU A 12 -9.51 24.78 8.17
CA GLU A 12 -9.31 24.06 9.45
C GLU A 12 -9.81 22.60 9.39
N GLU A 13 -10.72 22.32 8.47
CA GLU A 13 -11.35 21.02 8.24
C GLU A 13 -10.67 20.18 7.15
N SER A 14 -9.66 20.72 6.46
CA SER A 14 -8.93 20.03 5.39
C SER A 14 -7.54 19.61 5.86
N LEU A 15 -7.12 18.43 5.42
CA LEU A 15 -5.78 17.91 5.66
C LEU A 15 -5.11 17.67 4.31
N GLU A 16 -3.82 17.96 4.20
CA GLU A 16 -2.99 17.58 3.07
C GLU A 16 -2.13 16.35 3.41
N LEU A 17 -1.97 15.45 2.44
CA LEU A 17 -1.04 14.34 2.53
C LEU A 17 0.35 14.77 2.08
N VAL A 18 1.36 14.51 2.90
CA VAL A 18 2.76 14.88 2.65
C VAL A 18 3.71 13.72 2.96
N ILE A 19 4.85 13.66 2.28
CA ILE A 19 5.88 12.63 2.51
C ILE A 19 6.78 13.07 3.67
N ASP A 20 6.87 12.25 4.71
CA ASP A 20 7.83 12.42 5.78
C ASP A 20 9.13 11.68 5.46
N ALA A 21 9.98 12.31 4.65
CA ALA A 21 11.30 11.77 4.30
C ALA A 21 12.22 11.61 5.52
N GLY A 22 12.11 12.52 6.49
CA GLY A 22 12.96 12.54 7.68
C GLY A 22 12.50 11.61 8.80
N ARG A 23 11.28 11.07 8.73
CA ARG A 23 10.61 10.35 9.84
C ARG A 23 10.52 11.18 11.13
N ARG A 24 10.46 12.50 11.00
CA ARG A 24 10.52 13.45 12.14
C ARG A 24 9.16 14.03 12.50
N MET A 25 8.13 13.79 11.68
CA MET A 25 6.82 14.38 11.94
C MET A 25 6.07 13.60 13.04
N PRO A 26 5.55 14.31 14.07
CA PRO A 26 4.77 13.69 15.13
C PRO A 26 3.41 13.22 14.59
N GLY A 27 2.89 12.14 15.16
CA GLY A 27 1.57 11.60 14.81
C GLY A 27 1.61 10.29 14.01
N ARG A 28 0.44 9.86 13.54
CA ARG A 28 0.27 8.61 12.79
C ARG A 28 0.75 8.80 11.36
N GLY A 29 1.49 7.82 10.84
CA GLY A 29 1.92 7.80 9.45
C GLY A 29 1.47 6.53 8.74
N ALA A 30 1.30 6.63 7.42
CA ALA A 30 1.06 5.52 6.51
C ALA A 30 2.35 5.18 5.74
N TRP A 31 2.56 3.92 5.41
CA TRP A 31 3.69 3.50 4.59
C TRP A 31 3.25 3.28 3.16
N LEU A 32 4.04 3.82 2.21
CA LEU A 32 3.81 3.69 0.79
C LEU A 32 5.14 3.39 0.08
N HIS A 33 5.11 2.56 -0.96
CA HIS A 33 6.24 2.40 -1.85
C HIS A 33 6.48 3.67 -2.68
N PRO A 34 7.73 3.96 -3.07
CA PRO A 34 8.04 5.07 -3.96
C PRO A 34 7.65 4.74 -5.41
N ASP A 35 6.36 4.52 -5.65
CA ASP A 35 5.81 4.15 -6.95
C ASP A 35 4.46 4.86 -7.16
N PRO A 36 4.27 5.60 -8.27
CA PRO A 36 2.99 6.24 -8.57
C PRO A 36 1.80 5.27 -8.65
N GLN A 37 2.01 4.02 -9.09
CA GLN A 37 0.96 3.01 -9.14
C GLN A 37 0.48 2.61 -7.73
N CYS A 38 1.41 2.53 -6.78
CA CYS A 38 1.06 2.26 -5.37
C CYS A 38 0.22 3.39 -4.78
N LEU A 39 0.53 4.65 -5.13
CA LEU A 39 -0.26 5.80 -4.71
C LEU A 39 -1.68 5.73 -5.26
N GLU A 40 -1.83 5.49 -6.56
CA GLU A 40 -3.14 5.40 -7.20
C GLU A 40 -4.02 4.31 -6.58
N LEU A 41 -3.44 3.12 -6.35
CA LEU A 41 -4.14 2.02 -5.69
C LEU A 41 -4.57 2.39 -4.26
N ALA A 42 -3.71 3.06 -3.51
CA ALA A 42 -3.99 3.49 -2.14
C ALA A 42 -5.12 4.54 -2.09
N LEU A 43 -5.16 5.46 -3.05
CA LEU A 43 -6.22 6.47 -3.17
C LEU A 43 -7.54 5.82 -3.57
N ARG A 44 -7.54 4.96 -4.60
CA ARG A 44 -8.73 4.22 -5.05
C ARG A 44 -9.36 3.39 -3.94
N ARG A 45 -8.54 2.80 -3.05
CA ARG A 45 -8.99 1.98 -1.91
C ARG A 45 -9.28 2.78 -0.64
N LYS A 46 -9.12 4.12 -0.65
CA LYS A 46 -9.24 4.97 0.54
C LYS A 46 -8.36 4.47 1.71
N ALA A 47 -7.13 4.06 1.41
CA ALA A 47 -6.21 3.50 2.39
C ALA A 47 -5.70 4.55 3.39
N PHE A 48 -5.42 5.79 2.94
CA PHE A 48 -4.87 6.84 3.82
C PHE A 48 -5.84 7.32 4.91
N PRO A 49 -7.12 7.63 4.62
CA PRO A 49 -8.09 7.96 5.67
C PRO A 49 -8.17 6.87 6.75
N ARG A 50 -8.14 5.59 6.35
CA ARG A 50 -8.19 4.44 7.26
C ARG A 50 -6.91 4.30 8.08
N ALA A 51 -5.74 4.44 7.46
CA ALA A 51 -4.44 4.32 8.14
C ALA A 51 -4.18 5.49 9.11
N LEU A 52 -4.55 6.71 8.72
CA LEU A 52 -4.37 7.92 9.51
C LEU A 52 -5.53 8.18 10.49
N ARG A 53 -6.60 7.37 10.42
CA ARG A 53 -7.83 7.51 11.21
C ARG A 53 -8.42 8.92 11.11
N CYS A 54 -8.41 9.48 9.90
CA CYS A 54 -8.93 10.81 9.62
C CYS A 54 -10.26 10.69 8.89
N ALA A 55 -11.31 11.29 9.46
CA ALA A 55 -12.62 11.44 8.81
C ALA A 55 -12.68 12.66 7.88
N ARG A 56 -11.69 13.56 7.98
CA ARG A 56 -11.59 14.79 7.19
C ARG A 56 -11.13 14.51 5.75
N PRO A 57 -11.54 15.35 4.78
CA PRO A 57 -11.01 15.32 3.43
C PRO A 57 -9.48 15.41 3.43
N LEU A 58 -8.84 14.53 2.65
CA LEU A 58 -7.40 14.48 2.48
C LEU A 58 -7.03 14.95 1.07
N GLY A 59 -6.29 16.04 0.95
CA GLY A 59 -5.74 16.54 -0.29
C GLY A 59 -4.59 15.65 -0.78
N GLU A 60 -4.76 15.03 -1.94
CA GLU A 60 -3.78 14.12 -2.56
C GLU A 60 -2.81 14.79 -3.53
N ASN A 61 -3.10 16.03 -3.96
CA ASN A 61 -2.31 16.75 -4.97
C ASN A 61 -0.88 17.04 -4.51
N ALA A 62 -0.68 17.38 -3.22
CA ALA A 62 0.64 17.60 -2.64
C ALA A 62 1.46 16.29 -2.67
N LEU A 63 0.88 15.21 -2.15
CA LEU A 63 1.49 13.88 -2.15
C LEU A 63 1.86 13.39 -3.55
N ARG A 64 0.99 13.56 -4.55
CA ARG A 64 1.27 13.16 -5.95
C ARG A 64 2.49 13.88 -6.51
N ARG A 65 2.57 15.20 -6.35
CA ARG A 65 3.71 16.00 -6.82
C ARG A 65 5.00 15.61 -6.11
N GLU A 66 4.94 15.46 -4.79
CA GLU A 66 6.10 15.12 -3.98
C GLU A 66 6.62 13.71 -4.28
N LEU A 67 5.72 12.76 -4.52
CA LEU A 67 6.07 11.40 -4.92
C LEU A 67 6.85 11.40 -6.24
N LEU A 68 6.36 12.10 -7.27
CA LEU A 68 7.04 12.20 -8.56
C LEU A 68 8.47 12.76 -8.42
N GLN A 69 8.67 13.75 -7.56
CA GLN A 69 10.00 14.30 -7.26
C GLN A 69 10.90 13.32 -6.51
N HIS A 70 10.33 12.44 -5.68
CA HIS A 70 11.07 11.44 -4.93
C HIS A 70 11.45 10.22 -5.77
N VAL A 71 10.61 9.79 -6.72
CA VAL A 71 10.91 8.63 -7.60
C VAL A 71 12.18 8.90 -8.42
N GLY A 72 12.34 10.10 -8.95
CA GLY A 72 13.55 10.52 -9.71
C GLY A 72 14.82 10.72 -8.88
N LYS A 73 14.82 10.40 -7.58
CA LYS A 73 16.02 10.33 -6.74
C LYS A 73 16.43 8.90 -6.39
N ILE A 74 15.52 7.94 -6.51
CA ILE A 74 15.69 6.55 -6.03
C ILE A 74 16.33 5.68 -7.14
N ASP A 75 16.05 6.02 -8.39
CA ASP A 75 16.73 5.51 -9.59
C ASP A 75 18.26 5.70 -9.56
N SER A 76 18.76 6.71 -8.84
CA SER A 76 20.20 6.99 -8.68
C SER A 76 20.88 6.15 -7.59
N ALA A 77 20.12 5.51 -6.69
CA ALA A 77 20.65 4.79 -5.52
C ALA A 77 20.38 3.27 -5.53
N GLY A 78 19.76 2.75 -6.59
CA GLY A 78 19.51 1.31 -6.77
C GLY A 78 18.29 0.82 -6.00
N SER A 79 17.25 0.42 -6.73
CA SER A 79 16.31 -0.62 -6.27
C SER A 79 15.60 -1.23 -7.46
N VAL A 80 15.75 -2.55 -7.59
CA VAL A 80 15.01 -3.39 -8.52
C VAL A 80 13.49 -3.14 -8.42
N PRO A 81 12.76 -3.15 -9.56
CA PRO A 81 11.30 -3.08 -9.53
C PRO A 81 10.76 -4.35 -8.88
N GLY A 82 10.29 -4.22 -7.63
CA GLY A 82 9.55 -5.25 -6.91
C GLY A 82 8.14 -5.39 -7.48
N ALA A 83 8.04 -5.85 -8.72
CA ALA A 83 6.80 -6.24 -9.38
C ALA A 83 6.95 -7.62 -10.03
N ALA A 84 7.44 -8.60 -9.26
CA ALA A 84 7.17 -10.00 -9.57
C ALA A 84 6.00 -10.45 -8.70
N ARG A 85 4.79 -10.35 -9.25
CA ARG A 85 3.64 -11.12 -8.79
C ARG A 85 4.02 -12.61 -8.95
N PRO A 86 3.81 -13.51 -7.98
CA PRO A 86 3.75 -14.92 -8.33
C PRO A 86 2.50 -15.12 -9.18
N SER A 87 2.71 -15.17 -10.50
CA SER A 87 1.79 -15.81 -11.43
C SER A 87 2.41 -17.17 -11.76
N ASP A 88 1.56 -18.18 -11.92
CA ASP A 88 1.87 -19.59 -12.20
C ASP A 88 2.27 -20.41 -10.94
N ALA A 89 1.57 -21.45 -10.51
CA ALA A 89 0.84 -22.44 -11.28
C ALA A 89 -0.46 -22.91 -10.62
N ASP A 90 -1.46 -23.07 -11.49
CA ASP A 90 -2.49 -24.10 -11.47
C ASP A 90 -2.00 -25.41 -10.80
N MET A 91 -2.72 -25.90 -9.80
CA MET A 91 -2.56 -27.25 -9.31
C MET A 91 -3.91 -27.97 -9.37
N GLY A 92 -4.33 -28.29 -10.59
CA GLY A 92 -5.17 -29.44 -10.83
C GLY A 92 -4.42 -30.72 -10.43
N SER A 93 -4.90 -31.40 -9.40
CA SER A 93 -4.64 -32.83 -9.22
C SER A 93 -5.85 -33.45 -8.54
N GLY A 94 -6.72 -34.03 -9.37
CA GLY A 94 -7.68 -35.02 -8.89
C GLY A 94 -6.92 -36.24 -8.39
N LEU A 95 -7.32 -36.71 -7.21
CA LEU A 95 -7.14 -38.11 -6.84
C LEU A 95 -8.44 -38.57 -6.21
N GLU A 96 -9.01 -39.59 -6.81
CA GLU A 96 -10.28 -40.18 -6.45
C GLU A 96 -10.10 -40.84 -5.09
N ALA A 97 -10.96 -40.49 -4.13
CA ALA A 97 -11.01 -41.16 -2.84
C ALA A 97 -11.78 -42.48 -2.99
N ASP A 98 -11.25 -43.39 -3.80
CA ASP A 98 -11.63 -44.80 -3.78
C ASP A 98 -10.72 -45.51 -2.79
N GLY A 99 -11.29 -45.81 -1.61
CA GLY A 99 -10.56 -46.40 -0.50
C GLY A 99 -11.46 -47.00 0.58
N CYS A 100 -12.45 -47.77 0.13
CA CYS A 100 -12.99 -49.02 0.70
C CYS A 100 -13.34 -49.15 2.21
N PRO A 101 -14.44 -49.88 2.51
CA PRO A 101 -15.09 -49.95 3.83
C PRO A 101 -14.30 -50.76 4.86
N MET A 102 -14.43 -50.40 6.14
CA MET A 102 -13.93 -51.21 7.26
C MET A 102 -14.61 -52.58 7.29
N SER A 103 -13.92 -53.61 6.80
CA SER A 103 -14.30 -55.01 6.95
C SER A 103 -13.58 -55.63 8.14
N THR A 104 -14.36 -55.97 9.17
CA THR A 104 -14.37 -57.19 10.00
C THR A 104 -13.09 -58.03 10.27
N GLN A 105 -13.06 -58.58 11.51
CA GLN A 105 -12.19 -59.62 12.16
C GLN A 105 -11.02 -59.10 13.04
N GLN A 106 -10.80 -59.55 14.28
CA GLN A 106 -11.42 -60.58 15.15
C GLN A 106 -11.61 -60.05 16.57
#